data_AF-A0A319BXV3-F1
#
_entry.id   AF-A0A319BXV3-F1
#
_cell.length_a   1.000
_cell.length_b   1.000
_cell.length_c   1.000
_cell.angle_alpha   90.00
_cell.angle_beta   90.00
_cell.angle_gamma   90.00
#
_symmetry.space_group_name_H-M   'P 1'
#
loop_
_entity.id
_entity.type
_entity.pdbx_description
1 polymer ?
#
loop_
_entity_poly.entity_id
_entity_poly.type
_entity_poly.pdbx_seq_one_letter_code
_entity_poly.pdbx_strand_id
1 'polypeptide(L)' 'MPKKRPQPSTPPDLPVPPADAEKRAYYVAGNKVWYCREGKTEWCKGTIDPGTSSTLLQTVKDDETNDLWQVPVERIRYRP' A
#
# COMPACT_ATOMS: atom_id res chain seq x y z
N MET A 1 -20.11 10.05 17.02
CA MET A 1 -18.68 9.72 16.84
C MET A 1 -18.50 9.20 15.41
N PRO A 2 -17.69 9.85 14.55
CA PRO A 2 -17.41 9.29 13.23
C PRO A 2 -16.66 7.97 13.44
N LYS A 3 -17.31 6.86 13.10
CA LYS A 3 -16.68 5.54 13.08
C LYS A 3 -15.51 5.65 12.11
N LYS A 4 -14.27 5.74 12.62
CA LYS A 4 -13.05 5.52 11.83
C LYS A 4 -13.28 4.20 11.13
N ARG A 5 -13.56 4.20 9.82
CA ARG A 5 -13.71 2.95 9.08
C ARG A 5 -12.35 2.25 9.19
N PRO A 6 -12.24 1.14 9.93
CA PRO A 6 -10.98 0.44 10.01
C PRO A 6 -10.62 0.01 8.59
N GLN A 7 -9.34 0.14 8.23
CA GLN A 7 -8.88 -0.48 7.00
C GLN A 7 -9.28 -1.95 7.02
N PRO A 8 -9.62 -2.54 5.86
CA PRO A 8 -9.90 -3.96 5.78
C PRO A 8 -8.74 -4.76 6.39
N SER A 9 -9.11 -5.87 7.03
CA SER A 9 -8.15 -6.82 7.58
C SER A 9 -7.15 -7.22 6.50
N THR A 10 -5.90 -7.38 6.91
CA THR A 10 -4.86 -7.85 6.00
C THR A 10 -5.18 -9.29 5.57
N PRO A 11 -5.30 -9.59 4.28
CA PRO A 11 -5.60 -10.94 3.83
C PRO A 11 -4.46 -11.90 4.24
N PRO A 12 -4.80 -13.16 4.63
CA PRO A 12 -3.82 -14.15 5.09
C PRO A 12 -2.88 -14.64 3.99
N ASP A 13 -3.23 -14.39 2.72
CA ASP A 13 -2.44 -14.77 1.54
C ASP A 13 -1.25 -13.83 1.29
N LEU A 14 -1.11 -12.75 2.08
CA LEU A 14 -0.02 -11.80 1.87
C LEU A 14 1.33 -12.36 2.36
N PRO A 15 2.40 -12.18 1.57
CA PRO A 15 3.74 -12.53 2.01
C PRO A 15 4.13 -11.74 3.25
N VAL A 16 5.07 -12.30 4.02
CA VAL A 16 5.61 -11.62 5.21
C VAL A 16 6.17 -10.25 4.78
N PRO A 17 5.69 -9.14 5.38
CA PRO A 17 6.16 -7.83 5.01
C PRO A 17 7.63 -7.64 5.43
N PRO A 18 8.38 -6.78 4.72
CA PRO A 18 9.77 -6.48 5.07
C PRO A 18 9.92 -6.00 6.52
N ALA A 19 11.09 -6.21 7.12
CA ALA A 19 11.43 -5.52 8.38
C ALA A 19 11.29 -4.01 8.14
N ASP A 20 10.70 -3.29 9.09
CA ASP A 20 10.33 -1.86 9.00
C ASP A 20 9.07 -1.52 8.18
N ALA A 21 8.33 -2.51 7.67
CA ALA A 21 7.08 -2.25 6.95
C ALA A 21 5.88 -2.15 7.90
N GLU A 22 5.28 -0.96 8.00
CA GLU A 22 4.19 -0.69 8.96
C GLU A 22 2.83 -0.45 8.28
N LYS A 23 1.74 -0.95 8.86
CA LYS A 23 0.39 -0.60 8.34
C LYS A 23 -0.04 0.75 8.90
N ARG A 24 -0.32 1.72 8.02
CA ARG A 24 -0.83 3.05 8.42
C ARG A 24 -2.32 3.15 8.12
N ALA A 25 -3.05 3.87 8.97
CA ALA A 25 -4.47 4.14 8.73
C ALA A 25 -4.72 4.92 7.43
N TYR A 26 -3.77 5.77 7.06
CA TYR A 26 -3.81 6.58 5.84
C TYR A 26 -2.43 6.65 5.20
N TYR A 27 -2.41 6.62 3.87
CA TYR A 27 -1.24 6.85 3.05
C TYR A 27 -1.39 8.21 2.36
N VAL A 28 -0.30 8.98 2.32
CA VAL A 28 -0.25 10.33 1.76
C VAL A 28 0.62 10.27 0.52
N ALA A 29 0.29 11.10 -0.48
CA ALA A 29 1.11 11.27 -1.68
C ALA A 29 2.58 11.57 -1.32
N GLY A 30 3.50 10.90 -2.01
CA GLY A 30 4.93 11.00 -1.72
C GLY A 30 5.44 10.07 -0.61
N ASN A 31 4.55 9.37 0.12
CA ASN A 31 5.00 8.33 1.05
C ASN A 31 5.65 7.18 0.28
N LYS A 32 6.84 6.78 0.73
CA LYS A 32 7.45 5.52 0.32
C LYS A 32 6.69 4.38 0.96
N VAL A 33 6.35 3.38 0.16
CA VAL A 33 5.56 2.24 0.60
C VAL A 33 6.11 0.96 0.00
N TRP A 34 5.91 -0.13 0.72
CA TRP A 34 5.94 -1.47 0.19
C TRP A 34 4.54 -1.82 -0.27
N TYR A 35 4.41 -2.37 -1.47
CA TYR A 35 3.12 -2.80 -1.99
C TYR A 35 3.22 -4.22 -2.55
N CYS A 36 2.16 -4.99 -2.35
CA CYS A 36 2.05 -6.35 -2.87
C CYS A 36 0.93 -6.39 -3.90
N ARG A 37 1.25 -6.83 -5.12
CA ARG A 37 0.24 -7.03 -6.17
C ARG A 37 -0.53 -8.32 -5.92
N GLU A 38 -1.76 -8.38 -6.42
CA GLU A 38 -2.53 -9.62 -6.41
C GLU A 38 -1.79 -10.71 -7.19
N GLY A 39 -1.65 -11.89 -6.60
CA GLY A 39 -0.92 -13.01 -7.21
C GLY A 39 0.60 -12.91 -7.17
N LYS A 40 1.17 -11.86 -6.56
CA LYS A 40 2.61 -11.78 -6.28
C LYS A 40 2.91 -12.21 -4.85
N THR A 41 4.00 -12.96 -4.69
CA THR A 41 4.53 -13.41 -3.39
C THR A 41 5.65 -12.51 -2.86
N GLU A 42 5.85 -11.35 -3.50
CA GLU A 42 6.92 -10.42 -3.19
C GLU A 42 6.37 -9.00 -2.95
N TRP A 43 6.98 -8.30 -1.99
CA TRP A 43 6.70 -6.89 -1.74
C TRP A 43 7.59 -6.02 -2.65
N CYS A 44 6.96 -5.26 -3.53
CA CYS A 44 7.63 -4.28 -4.38
C CYS A 44 7.75 -2.93 -3.66
N LYS A 45 8.73 -2.13 -4.07
CA LYS A 45 8.93 -0.76 -3.56
C LYS A 45 8.20 0.21 -4.45
N GLY A 46 7.47 1.13 -3.85
CA GLY A 46 6.86 2.20 -4.60
C GLY A 46 6.60 3.44 -3.77
N THR A 47 6.03 4.43 -4.43
CA THR A 47 5.67 5.71 -3.82
C THR A 47 4.21 6.00 -4.11
N ILE A 48 3.48 6.50 -3.12
CA ILE A 48 2.06 6.84 -3.30
C ILE A 48 1.95 8.03 -4.26
N ASP A 49 1.22 7.82 -5.34
CA ASP A 49 0.97 8.83 -6.36
C ASP A 49 -0.12 9.82 -5.89
N PRO A 50 0.07 11.14 -6.13
CA PRO A 50 -0.90 12.17 -5.77
C PRO A 50 -2.24 12.07 -6.51
N GLY A 51 -2.31 11.33 -7.63
CA GLY A 51 -3.54 11.00 -8.34
C GLY A 51 -4.43 9.99 -7.62
N THR A 52 -4.01 9.49 -6.45
CA THR A 52 -4.86 8.64 -5.61
C THR A 52 -6.11 9.39 -5.15
N SER A 53 -7.27 8.93 -5.60
CA SER A 53 -8.58 9.50 -5.20
C SER A 53 -9.28 8.69 -4.11
N SER A 54 -8.77 7.51 -3.74
CA SER A 54 -9.44 6.57 -2.86
C SER A 54 -8.65 6.27 -1.58
N THR A 55 -9.35 6.15 -0.46
CA THR A 55 -8.77 5.77 0.83
C THR A 55 -8.62 4.25 1.01
N LEU A 56 -9.24 3.46 0.12
CA LEU A 56 -9.17 1.99 0.12
C LEU A 56 -8.28 1.44 -1.00
N LEU A 57 -8.13 2.17 -2.10
CA LEU A 57 -7.29 1.84 -3.24
C LEU A 57 -6.32 3.00 -3.45
N GLN A 58 -5.03 2.74 -3.28
CA GLN A 58 -4.00 3.73 -3.52
C GLN A 58 -3.32 3.43 -4.84
N THR A 59 -3.03 4.49 -5.59
CA THR A 59 -2.16 4.40 -6.76
C THR A 59 -0.72 4.46 -6.25
N VAL A 60 0.02 3.37 -6.45
CA VAL A 60 1.43 3.27 -6.09
C VAL A 60 2.24 3.29 -7.37
N LYS A 61 3.16 4.24 -7.47
CA LYS A 61 4.18 4.27 -8.52
C LYS A 61 5.32 3.33 -8.14
N ASP A 62 5.59 2.32 -8.96
CA ASP A 62 6.72 1.42 -8.78
C ASP A 62 8.05 2.19 -8.93
N ASP A 63 9.00 1.92 -8.05
CA ASP A 63 10.30 2.61 -8.05
C ASP A 63 11.23 2.07 -9.16
N GLU A 64 11.08 0.81 -9.57
CA GLU A 64 11.92 0.15 -10.56
C GLU A 64 11.41 0.41 -11.98
N THR A 65 10.12 0.17 -12.24
CA THR A 65 9.52 0.28 -13.58
C THR A 65 8.89 1.63 -13.85
N ASN A 66 8.71 2.48 -12.83
CA ASN A 66 7.97 3.74 -12.91
C ASN A 66 6.48 3.61 -13.30
N ASP A 67 5.94 2.38 -13.32
CA ASP A 67 4.52 2.13 -13.61
C ASP A 67 3.62 2.48 -12.43
N LEU A 68 2.39 2.90 -12.75
CA LEU A 68 1.35 3.18 -11.76
C LEU A 68 0.46 1.95 -11.57
N TRP A 69 0.38 1.47 -10.34
CA TRP A 69 -0.44 0.32 -9.96
C TRP A 69 -1.50 0.72 -8.95
N GLN A 70 -2.75 0.32 -9.19
CA GLN A 70 -3.80 0.46 -8.19
C GLN A 70 -3.75 -0.73 -7.23
N VAL A 71 -3.46 -0.44 -5.96
CA VAL A 71 -3.24 -1.47 -4.94
C VAL A 71 -4.15 -1.18 -3.75
N PRO A 72 -4.88 -2.18 -3.22
CA PRO A 72 -5.70 -1.97 -2.04
C PRO A 72 -4.83 -1.76 -0.80
N VAL A 73 -5.24 -0.85 0.08
CA VAL A 73 -4.45 -0.42 1.26
C VAL A 73 -4.08 -1.56 2.21
N GLU A 74 -4.86 -2.63 2.23
CA GLU A 74 -4.58 -3.87 2.95
C GLU A 74 -3.29 -4.57 2.49
N ARG A 75 -2.92 -4.38 1.22
CA ARG A 75 -1.70 -4.87 0.56
C ARG A 75 -0.60 -3.81 0.45
N ILE A 76 -0.70 -2.73 1.22
CA ILE A 76 0.30 -1.67 1.29
C ILE A 76 0.85 -1.59 2.71
N ARG A 77 2.15 -1.35 2.83
CA ARG A 77 2.84 -1.05 4.08
C ARG A 77 3.68 0.19 3.89
N TYR A 78 3.68 1.05 4.88
CA TYR A 78 4.52 2.23 4.92
C TYR A 78 5.98 1.81 5.06
N ARG A 79 6.86 2.52 4.35
CA ARG A 79 8.29 2.39 4.44
C ARG A 79 8.83 3.71 5.03
N PRO A 80 9.37 3.69 6.26
CA PRO A 80 9.99 4.87 6.87
C PRO A 80 11.21 5.36 6.09
#